data_AF-A0A5C7PPN7-F1
#
_entry.id   AF-A0A5C7PPN7-F1
#
_cell.length_a   1.000
_cell.length_b   1.000
_cell.length_c   1.000
_cell.angle_alpha   90.00
_cell.angle_beta   90.00
_cell.angle_gamma   90.00
#
_symmetry.space_group_name_H-M   'P 1'
#
loop_
_entity.id
_entity.type
_entity.pdbx_description
1 polymer ?
#
loop_
_entity_poly.entity_id
_entity_poly.type
_entity_poly.pdbx_seq_one_letter_code
_entity_poly.pdbx_strand_id
1 'polypeptide(L)'
;MGQTVCRIVVDGQTIEEILSFDYSSDVMAIAEEAHFSVENKGKRYRDKLKLGQRVEFILQNPEVNGGAPTVKHRGVIVRRNPKITSEGSIINITSADLGWHIQNSDAPLWLRLQGKTYADICDPAVSPFFDKSWGFTGLDFTGEARRRLKLGLAVQLTLQTNLLPQVHVIQVEPGEKPADKITEYARRLNLLLNVSPDGKVCLFRPNDTQPPLYSLRLHDGDEFNNVLDADLVEDARSLWTEVTVVGEQLPGQFYNDTLNPNSTKKRGRVVHEGALPFMHRRTAADGEMYENGLAQKQAEWMYKRGIFDAWVATYNVNEHHQNGYWWESDTTVSIDDDELGLLGIFYVQAVHCSGSKQSADTTTVTVRKPGLLSASFGEYPNPPLFYANGISGGPKGAA
;
A
#
# COMPACT_ATOMS: atom_id res chain seq x y z
N MET A 1 -8.94 -21.72 -21.80
CA MET A 1 -8.89 -20.64 -20.82
C MET A 1 -9.70 -19.49 -21.38
N GLY A 2 -10.64 -18.95 -20.62
CA GLY A 2 -11.44 -17.79 -21.06
C GLY A 2 -10.65 -16.51 -20.81
N GLN A 3 -10.67 -15.56 -21.74
CA GLN A 3 -10.02 -14.26 -21.54
C GLN A 3 -10.68 -13.50 -20.39
N THR A 4 -9.87 -12.78 -19.60
CA THR A 4 -10.39 -11.93 -18.53
C THR A 4 -11.24 -10.80 -19.11
N VAL A 5 -12.47 -10.67 -18.63
CA VAL A 5 -13.38 -9.60 -19.05
C VAL A 5 -13.32 -8.45 -18.08
N CYS A 6 -12.95 -7.26 -18.57
CA CYS A 6 -13.08 -6.01 -17.84
C CYS A 6 -14.42 -5.34 -18.16
N ARG A 7 -15.18 -5.01 -17.11
CA ARG A 7 -16.43 -4.26 -17.20
C ARG A 7 -16.32 -2.99 -16.36
N ILE A 8 -16.64 -1.86 -16.97
CA ILE A 8 -16.69 -0.56 -16.30
C ILE A 8 -18.14 -0.12 -16.17
N VAL A 9 -18.51 0.34 -14.97
CA VAL A 9 -19.82 0.93 -14.70
C VAL A 9 -19.60 2.37 -14.25
N VAL A 10 -20.27 3.33 -14.90
CA VAL A 10 -20.22 4.75 -14.53
C VAL A 10 -21.63 5.25 -14.21
N ASP A 11 -21.84 5.72 -12.98
CA ASP A 11 -23.15 6.12 -12.45
C ASP A 11 -24.28 5.10 -12.76
N GLY A 12 -23.98 3.81 -12.61
CA GLY A 12 -24.92 2.71 -12.87
C GLY A 12 -25.05 2.30 -14.35
N GLN A 13 -24.44 3.02 -15.28
CA GLN A 13 -24.43 2.65 -16.70
C GLN A 13 -23.20 1.81 -17.04
N THR A 14 -23.39 0.61 -17.60
CA THR A 14 -22.28 -0.19 -18.14
C THR A 14 -21.71 0.47 -19.39
N ILE A 15 -20.38 0.49 -19.49
CA ILE A 15 -19.61 0.98 -20.65
C ILE A 15 -19.08 -0.25 -21.39
N GLU A 16 -19.57 -0.47 -22.62
CA GLU A 16 -19.31 -1.70 -23.38
C GLU A 16 -18.05 -1.58 -24.26
N GLU A 17 -17.71 -0.38 -24.72
CA GLU A 17 -16.65 -0.14 -25.70
C GLU A 17 -15.28 0.12 -25.07
N ILE A 18 -14.89 -0.71 -24.11
CA ILE A 18 -13.54 -0.69 -23.54
C ILE A 18 -12.54 -1.22 -24.58
N LEU A 19 -11.48 -0.45 -24.83
CA LEU A 19 -10.40 -0.79 -25.74
C LEU A 19 -9.19 -1.37 -25.00
N SER A 20 -8.86 -0.75 -23.86
CA SER A 20 -7.79 -1.16 -22.98
C SER A 20 -8.11 -0.73 -21.54
N PHE A 21 -7.46 -1.38 -20.59
CA PHE A 21 -7.49 -1.02 -19.18
C PHE A 21 -6.14 -1.28 -18.52
N ASP A 22 -5.91 -0.54 -17.45
CA ASP A 22 -4.79 -0.73 -16.53
C ASP A 22 -5.33 -0.61 -15.11
N TYR A 23 -5.11 -1.64 -14.30
CA TYR A 23 -5.50 -1.69 -12.90
C TYR A 23 -4.25 -1.76 -12.03
N SER A 24 -4.14 -0.88 -11.04
CA SER A 24 -3.06 -0.92 -10.06
C SER A 24 -3.62 -1.19 -8.66
N SER A 25 -2.86 -1.95 -7.89
CA SER A 25 -3.13 -2.19 -6.48
C SER A 25 -1.81 -2.19 -5.75
N ASP A 26 -1.67 -1.31 -4.76
CA ASP A 26 -0.42 -1.10 -4.05
C ASP A 26 -0.69 -0.84 -2.57
N VAL A 27 -0.08 -1.65 -1.72
CA VAL A 27 -0.14 -1.51 -0.25
C VAL A 27 0.38 -0.17 0.23
N MET A 28 1.30 0.44 -0.51
CA MET A 28 1.91 1.73 -0.18
C MET A 28 1.12 2.94 -0.68
N ALA A 29 0.17 2.73 -1.59
CA ALA A 29 -0.69 3.80 -2.07
C ALA A 29 -1.86 4.02 -1.10
N ILE A 30 -2.13 5.28 -0.76
CA ILE A 30 -3.34 5.66 -0.01
C ILE A 30 -4.56 5.68 -0.93
N ALA A 31 -4.36 6.17 -2.16
CA ALA A 31 -5.34 6.17 -3.22
C ALA A 31 -4.80 5.39 -4.41
N GLU A 32 -5.59 4.47 -4.92
CA GLU A 32 -5.23 3.67 -6.09
C GLU A 32 -5.94 4.19 -7.33
N GLU A 33 -5.22 4.20 -8.45
CA GLU A 33 -5.76 4.58 -9.75
C GLU A 33 -6.06 3.36 -10.62
N ALA A 34 -7.11 3.51 -11.44
CA ALA A 34 -7.38 2.65 -12.57
C ALA A 34 -7.52 3.50 -13.84
N HIS A 35 -7.02 2.98 -14.95
CA HIS A 35 -7.05 3.64 -16.24
C HIS A 35 -7.84 2.79 -17.22
N PHE A 36 -8.59 3.43 -18.10
CA PHE A 36 -9.25 2.74 -19.20
C PHE A 36 -9.48 3.65 -20.39
N SER A 37 -9.48 3.05 -21.58
CA SER A 37 -9.72 3.73 -22.84
C SER A 37 -11.05 3.29 -23.42
N VAL A 38 -11.90 4.26 -23.78
CA VAL A 38 -13.24 4.00 -24.34
C VAL A 38 -13.28 4.44 -25.80
N GLU A 39 -13.78 3.59 -26.68
CA GLU A 39 -14.10 3.97 -28.05
C GLU A 39 -15.33 4.89 -28.07
N ASN A 40 -15.18 6.10 -28.60
CA ASN A 40 -16.25 7.09 -28.67
C ASN A 40 -16.91 7.11 -30.07
N LYS A 41 -17.25 5.92 -30.57
CA LYS A 41 -17.89 5.76 -31.88
C LYS A 41 -19.22 6.50 -31.93
N GLY A 42 -19.46 7.22 -33.02
CA GLY A 42 -20.68 8.02 -33.19
C GLY A 42 -20.87 9.13 -32.14
N LYS A 43 -19.83 9.48 -31.38
CA LYS A 43 -19.87 10.46 -30.28
C LYS A 43 -20.75 10.02 -29.09
N ARG A 44 -20.98 8.71 -28.91
CA ARG A 44 -21.84 8.12 -27.85
C ARG A 44 -21.50 8.60 -26.43
N TYR A 45 -20.22 8.84 -26.14
CA TYR A 45 -19.70 9.22 -24.82
C TYR A 45 -19.21 10.68 -24.75
N ARG A 46 -19.48 11.50 -25.78
CA ARG A 46 -19.01 12.89 -25.83
C ARG A 46 -19.40 13.72 -24.61
N ASP A 47 -20.65 13.57 -24.17
CA ASP A 47 -21.23 14.32 -23.04
C ASP A 47 -21.37 13.44 -21.77
N LYS A 48 -20.71 12.28 -21.75
CA LYS A 48 -20.64 11.32 -20.64
C LYS A 48 -19.22 11.22 -20.09
N LEU A 49 -19.03 10.40 -19.04
CA LEU A 49 -17.74 10.13 -18.42
C LEU A 49 -17.06 11.42 -17.90
N LYS A 50 -17.86 12.29 -17.26
CA LYS A 50 -17.45 13.58 -16.72
C LYS A 50 -16.63 13.38 -15.44
N LEU A 51 -15.79 14.37 -15.13
CA LEU A 51 -15.06 14.43 -13.87
C LEU A 51 -16.02 14.33 -12.68
N GLY A 52 -15.64 13.58 -11.65
CA GLY A 52 -16.41 13.36 -10.43
C GLY A 52 -17.48 12.28 -10.51
N GLN A 53 -17.81 11.74 -11.70
CA GLN A 53 -18.77 10.62 -11.80
C GLN A 53 -18.20 9.35 -11.15
N ARG A 54 -19.09 8.55 -10.54
CA ARG A 54 -18.70 7.33 -9.82
C ARG A 54 -18.36 6.23 -10.80
N VAL A 55 -17.30 5.47 -10.49
CA VAL A 55 -16.81 4.36 -11.31
C VAL A 55 -16.76 3.09 -10.49
N GLU A 56 -17.24 1.99 -11.05
CA GLU A 56 -16.89 0.64 -10.61
C GLU A 56 -16.08 -0.06 -11.70
N PHE A 57 -14.91 -0.57 -11.31
CA PHE A 57 -14.04 -1.38 -12.15
C PHE A 57 -14.19 -2.85 -11.75
N ILE A 58 -14.59 -3.69 -12.70
CA ILE A 58 -14.98 -5.07 -12.44
C ILE A 58 -14.19 -6.00 -13.35
N LEU A 59 -13.56 -7.03 -12.78
CA LEU A 59 -12.95 -8.12 -13.52
C LEU A 59 -13.76 -9.40 -13.37
N GLN A 60 -13.79 -10.21 -14.42
CA GLN A 60 -14.48 -11.51 -14.42
C GLN A 60 -13.70 -12.51 -15.26
N ASN A 61 -13.45 -13.70 -14.72
CA ASN A 61 -12.82 -14.80 -15.43
C ASN A 61 -13.43 -16.13 -14.93
N PRO A 62 -13.82 -17.07 -15.80
CA PRO A 62 -14.38 -18.36 -15.40
C PRO A 62 -13.52 -19.17 -14.42
N GLU A 63 -12.21 -18.98 -14.46
CA GLU A 63 -11.25 -19.70 -13.63
C GLU A 63 -11.13 -19.12 -12.22
N VAL A 64 -11.68 -17.93 -11.98
CA VAL A 64 -11.64 -17.25 -10.68
C VAL A 64 -13.04 -17.17 -10.08
N ASN A 65 -13.19 -17.61 -8.83
CA ASN A 65 -14.47 -17.57 -8.09
C ASN A 65 -15.67 -18.14 -8.87
N GLY A 66 -15.45 -19.18 -9.67
CA GLY A 66 -16.49 -19.80 -10.51
C GLY A 66 -17.08 -18.87 -11.57
N GLY A 67 -16.32 -17.87 -12.02
CA GLY A 67 -16.78 -16.86 -12.98
C GLY A 67 -17.57 -15.71 -12.38
N ALA A 68 -17.61 -15.55 -11.05
CA ALA A 68 -18.30 -14.44 -10.42
C ALA A 68 -17.59 -13.09 -10.71
N PRO A 69 -18.32 -12.02 -11.06
CA PRO A 69 -17.73 -10.69 -11.22
C PRO A 69 -17.11 -10.19 -9.91
N THR A 70 -15.89 -9.67 -9.99
CA THR A 70 -15.13 -9.14 -8.85
C THR A 70 -14.94 -7.64 -8.99
N VAL A 71 -15.44 -6.85 -8.04
CA VAL A 71 -15.22 -5.39 -8.00
C VAL A 71 -13.82 -5.13 -7.47
N LYS A 72 -12.92 -4.67 -8.34
CA LYS A 72 -11.52 -4.38 -8.02
C LYS A 72 -11.29 -2.98 -7.50
N HIS A 73 -12.09 -2.01 -7.97
CA HIS A 73 -11.95 -0.61 -7.64
C HIS A 73 -13.30 0.10 -7.69
N ARG A 74 -13.55 0.97 -6.71
CA ARG A 74 -14.66 1.91 -6.68
C ARG A 74 -14.14 3.31 -6.41
N GLY A 75 -14.48 4.24 -7.28
CA GLY A 75 -13.86 5.55 -7.27
C GLY A 75 -14.65 6.62 -8.01
N VAL A 76 -13.94 7.68 -8.37
CA VAL A 76 -14.44 8.81 -9.16
C VAL A 76 -13.52 9.06 -10.35
N ILE A 77 -14.08 9.59 -11.44
CA ILE A 77 -13.28 10.06 -12.58
C ILE A 77 -12.52 11.32 -12.18
N VAL A 78 -11.19 11.23 -12.11
CA VAL A 78 -10.30 12.36 -11.74
C VAL A 78 -9.63 12.99 -12.95
N ARG A 79 -9.53 12.26 -14.07
CA ARG A 79 -9.02 12.80 -15.34
C ARG A 79 -9.81 12.25 -16.52
N ARG A 80 -10.08 13.14 -17.47
CA ARG A 80 -10.75 12.83 -18.74
C ARG A 80 -9.97 13.44 -19.89
N ASN A 81 -9.55 12.63 -20.85
CA ASN A 81 -8.74 13.06 -21.98
C ASN A 81 -9.32 12.53 -23.31
N PRO A 82 -10.29 13.23 -23.91
CA PRO A 82 -10.80 12.88 -25.22
C PRO A 82 -9.75 13.19 -26.31
N LYS A 83 -9.51 12.22 -27.19
CA LYS A 83 -8.57 12.29 -28.31
C LYS A 83 -9.27 11.95 -29.62
N ILE A 84 -8.78 12.54 -30.70
CA ILE A 84 -9.12 12.16 -32.08
C ILE A 84 -7.83 11.72 -32.74
N THR A 85 -7.83 10.51 -33.29
CA THR A 85 -6.72 9.94 -34.05
C THR A 85 -7.19 9.68 -35.49
N SER A 86 -6.28 9.29 -36.36
CA SER A 86 -6.61 8.79 -37.71
C SER A 86 -7.54 7.59 -37.69
N GLU A 87 -7.56 6.83 -36.59
CA GLU A 87 -8.34 5.59 -36.44
C GLU A 87 -9.72 5.82 -35.78
N GLY A 88 -9.95 6.99 -35.16
CA GLY A 88 -11.23 7.33 -34.57
C GLY A 88 -11.15 8.25 -33.35
N SER A 89 -12.27 8.35 -32.61
CA SER A 89 -12.36 9.10 -31.36
C SER A 89 -12.25 8.16 -30.16
N ILE A 90 -11.35 8.48 -29.25
CA ILE A 90 -11.09 7.70 -28.02
C ILE A 90 -11.21 8.65 -26.82
N ILE A 91 -11.65 8.15 -25.67
CA ILE A 91 -11.60 8.89 -24.41
C ILE A 91 -10.78 8.08 -23.41
N ASN A 92 -9.63 8.64 -23.01
CA ASN A 92 -8.82 8.05 -21.96
C ASN A 92 -9.29 8.60 -20.61
N ILE A 93 -9.56 7.69 -19.67
CA ILE A 93 -10.05 8.01 -18.34
C ILE A 93 -9.03 7.57 -17.30
N THR A 94 -8.90 8.37 -16.26
CA THR A 94 -8.26 7.97 -15.00
C THR A 94 -9.31 8.09 -13.91
N SER A 95 -9.58 6.99 -13.23
CA SER A 95 -10.37 6.95 -12.00
C SER A 95 -9.45 6.70 -10.81
N ALA A 96 -9.75 7.35 -9.70
CA ALA A 96 -9.07 7.11 -8.43
C ALA A 96 -10.12 6.71 -7.38
N ASP A 97 -9.74 5.87 -6.44
CA ASP A 97 -10.63 5.46 -5.35
C ASP A 97 -10.95 6.64 -4.40
N LEU A 98 -11.69 6.37 -3.33
CA LEU A 98 -12.05 7.44 -2.39
C LEU A 98 -10.84 8.02 -1.64
N GLY A 99 -9.71 7.32 -1.61
CA GLY A 99 -8.44 7.79 -1.07
C GLY A 99 -7.99 9.09 -1.74
N TRP A 100 -8.39 9.31 -2.99
CA TRP A 100 -8.12 10.54 -3.72
C TRP A 100 -8.61 11.78 -2.96
N HIS A 101 -9.78 11.71 -2.33
CA HIS A 101 -10.35 12.84 -1.58
C HIS A 101 -9.50 13.23 -0.37
N ILE A 102 -9.02 12.25 0.40
CA ILE A 102 -8.22 12.51 1.61
C ILE A 102 -6.78 12.94 1.30
N GLN A 103 -6.29 12.68 0.08
CA GLN A 103 -4.98 13.17 -0.39
C GLN A 103 -5.07 14.55 -1.07
N ASN A 104 -6.19 14.86 -1.73
CA ASN A 104 -6.30 16.05 -2.58
C ASN A 104 -7.19 17.16 -2.01
N SER A 105 -7.76 16.98 -0.81
CA SER A 105 -8.54 18.01 -0.10
C SER A 105 -7.81 18.47 1.16
N ASP A 106 -7.97 19.74 1.55
CA ASP A 106 -7.42 20.24 2.80
C ASP A 106 -8.25 19.75 4.00
N ALA A 107 -7.56 19.44 5.10
CA ALA A 107 -8.21 19.14 6.36
C ALA A 107 -8.84 20.42 6.96
N PRO A 108 -9.86 20.30 7.83
CA PRO A 108 -10.47 21.44 8.48
C PRO A 108 -9.45 22.26 9.27
N LEU A 109 -9.35 23.55 8.93
CA LEU A 109 -8.39 24.48 9.49
C LEU A 109 -8.48 24.56 11.02
N TRP A 110 -7.33 24.45 11.69
CA TRP A 110 -7.18 24.58 13.15
C TRP A 110 -8.05 23.62 13.96
N LEU A 111 -8.43 22.48 13.39
CA LEU A 111 -9.10 21.43 14.13
C LEU A 111 -8.18 20.92 15.24
N ARG A 112 -8.56 21.15 16.49
CA ARG A 112 -7.86 20.63 17.65
C ARG A 112 -8.06 19.12 17.76
N LEU A 113 -6.96 18.37 17.81
CA LEU A 113 -6.96 16.90 17.93
C LEU A 113 -6.80 16.42 19.38
N GLN A 114 -6.49 17.33 20.31
CA GLN A 114 -6.38 16.98 21.72
C GLN A 114 -7.69 16.42 22.27
N GLY A 115 -7.60 15.24 22.89
CA GLY A 115 -8.75 14.54 23.48
C GLY A 115 -9.61 13.77 22.47
N LYS A 116 -9.26 13.76 21.18
CA LYS A 116 -9.91 12.92 20.17
C LYS A 116 -9.38 11.48 20.20
N THR A 117 -10.24 10.53 19.87
CA THR A 117 -9.90 9.12 19.68
C THR A 117 -9.50 8.81 18.23
N TYR A 118 -8.97 7.61 17.95
CA TYR A 118 -8.74 7.16 16.56
C TYR A 118 -10.02 7.21 15.73
N ALA A 119 -11.16 6.82 16.30
CA ALA A 119 -12.44 6.86 15.61
C ALA A 119 -12.82 8.31 15.24
N ASP A 120 -12.65 9.26 16.17
CA ASP A 120 -12.94 10.69 15.92
C ASP A 120 -12.09 11.33 14.80
N ILE A 121 -10.99 10.66 14.41
CA ILE A 121 -10.07 11.10 13.36
C ILE A 121 -10.25 10.30 12.07
N CYS A 122 -10.42 8.98 12.17
CA CYS A 122 -10.31 8.05 11.06
C CYS A 122 -11.67 7.50 10.58
N ASP A 123 -12.72 7.56 11.41
CA ASP A 123 -14.04 7.05 11.05
C ASP A 123 -14.82 8.09 10.23
N PRO A 124 -15.13 7.81 8.95
CA PRO A 124 -15.86 8.73 8.09
C PRO A 124 -17.27 9.09 8.59
N ALA A 125 -17.85 8.31 9.50
CA ALA A 125 -19.16 8.59 10.06
C ALA A 125 -19.15 9.77 11.06
N VAL A 126 -18.02 10.00 11.73
CA VAL A 126 -17.91 10.98 12.83
C VAL A 126 -16.82 12.02 12.62
N SER A 127 -15.76 11.67 11.89
CA SER A 127 -14.60 12.53 11.75
C SER A 127 -14.86 13.71 10.81
N PRO A 128 -14.50 14.94 11.21
CA PRO A 128 -14.64 16.12 10.35
C PRO A 128 -13.64 16.13 9.18
N PHE A 129 -12.73 15.15 9.11
CA PHE A 129 -11.82 14.97 7.98
C PHE A 129 -12.52 14.48 6.72
N PHE A 130 -13.72 13.92 6.84
CA PHE A 130 -14.44 13.33 5.73
C PHE A 130 -15.68 14.16 5.41
N ASP A 131 -15.72 14.71 4.20
CA ASP A 131 -16.95 15.31 3.69
C ASP A 131 -17.94 14.19 3.30
N LYS A 132 -19.22 14.36 3.69
CA LYS A 132 -20.26 13.35 3.43
C LYS A 132 -20.47 13.09 1.94
N SER A 133 -20.18 14.06 1.08
CA SER A 133 -20.29 13.91 -0.38
C SER A 133 -19.28 12.92 -0.97
N TRP A 134 -18.20 12.62 -0.26
CA TRP A 134 -17.15 11.71 -0.72
C TRP A 134 -17.59 10.25 -0.75
N GLY A 135 -18.62 9.90 0.03
CA GLY A 135 -19.30 8.60 -0.07
C GLY A 135 -18.55 7.43 0.57
N PHE A 136 -17.70 7.70 1.56
CA PHE A 136 -17.11 6.65 2.40
C PHE A 136 -18.19 5.91 3.20
N THR A 137 -18.02 4.60 3.38
CA THR A 137 -19.03 3.71 3.98
C THR A 137 -18.66 3.27 5.40
N GLY A 138 -17.43 3.54 5.85
CA GLY A 138 -16.99 3.25 7.22
C GLY A 138 -15.48 3.09 7.35
N LEU A 139 -15.08 2.41 8.43
CA LEU A 139 -13.69 2.18 8.84
C LEU A 139 -13.44 0.68 9.07
N ASP A 140 -12.27 0.19 8.63
CA ASP A 140 -11.77 -1.16 8.86
C ASP A 140 -10.34 -1.10 9.42
N PHE A 141 -10.08 -1.80 10.53
CA PHE A 141 -8.76 -1.85 11.19
C PHE A 141 -7.94 -3.10 10.83
N THR A 142 -8.46 -3.96 9.96
CA THR A 142 -7.83 -5.25 9.64
C THR A 142 -7.19 -5.25 8.25
N GLY A 143 -7.79 -4.54 7.28
CA GLY A 143 -7.44 -4.66 5.87
C GLY A 143 -7.86 -5.99 5.23
N GLU A 144 -8.36 -6.93 6.02
CA GLU A 144 -8.78 -8.24 5.53
C GLU A 144 -9.99 -8.11 4.61
N ALA A 145 -10.95 -7.23 4.93
CA ALA A 145 -12.10 -6.98 4.08
C ALA A 145 -11.67 -6.47 2.69
N ARG A 146 -10.75 -5.50 2.64
CA ARG A 146 -10.17 -5.00 1.37
C ARG A 146 -9.57 -6.14 0.57
N ARG A 147 -8.65 -6.90 1.16
CA ARG A 147 -7.94 -8.00 0.49
C ARG A 147 -8.92 -9.05 -0.04
N ARG A 148 -9.88 -9.47 0.77
CA ARG A 148 -10.89 -10.45 0.39
C ARG A 148 -11.79 -9.95 -0.73
N LEU A 149 -12.25 -8.70 -0.68
CA LEU A 149 -13.07 -8.10 -1.75
C LEU A 149 -12.31 -8.07 -3.07
N LYS A 150 -11.04 -7.67 -3.04
CA LYS A 150 -10.19 -7.63 -4.23
C LYS A 150 -9.89 -9.02 -4.80
N LEU A 151 -9.83 -10.03 -3.94
CA LEU A 151 -9.77 -11.45 -4.33
C LEU A 151 -11.14 -12.03 -4.75
N GLY A 152 -12.24 -11.28 -4.59
CA GLY A 152 -13.61 -11.72 -4.87
C GLY A 152 -14.18 -12.72 -3.85
N LEU A 153 -13.64 -12.73 -2.63
CA LEU A 153 -14.03 -13.61 -1.53
C LEU A 153 -15.05 -12.91 -0.59
N ALA A 154 -15.94 -13.69 0.02
CA ALA A 154 -16.92 -13.19 1.00
C ALA A 154 -16.24 -12.57 2.23
N VAL A 155 -16.78 -11.49 2.80
CA VAL A 155 -16.18 -10.73 3.92
C VAL A 155 -16.92 -11.00 5.24
N GLN A 156 -16.19 -11.13 6.36
CA GLN A 156 -16.73 -11.04 7.72
C GLN A 156 -16.34 -9.68 8.33
N LEU A 157 -17.28 -8.94 8.92
CA LEU A 157 -17.01 -7.63 9.52
C LEU A 157 -16.47 -7.78 10.94
N THR A 158 -15.35 -7.13 11.25
CA THR A 158 -14.80 -7.05 12.60
C THR A 158 -14.48 -5.59 12.95
N LEU A 159 -15.06 -5.08 14.04
CA LEU A 159 -14.74 -3.77 14.60
C LEU A 159 -13.83 -3.97 15.82
N GLN A 160 -12.64 -3.37 15.80
CA GLN A 160 -11.78 -3.26 16.98
C GLN A 160 -11.67 -1.79 17.40
N THR A 161 -11.78 -1.54 18.70
CA THR A 161 -11.57 -0.23 19.31
C THR A 161 -10.24 -0.24 20.04
N ASN A 162 -9.29 0.56 19.56
CA ASN A 162 -8.05 0.87 20.28
C ASN A 162 -8.12 2.30 20.83
N LEU A 163 -7.76 2.46 22.11
CA LEU A 163 -7.69 3.76 22.78
C LEU A 163 -6.32 4.42 22.53
N LEU A 164 -6.32 5.72 22.25
CA LEU A 164 -5.11 6.54 22.16
C LEU A 164 -4.59 6.90 23.56
N PRO A 165 -3.26 6.85 23.79
CA PRO A 165 -2.67 7.64 24.86
C PRO A 165 -2.78 9.14 24.52
N GLN A 166 -3.04 9.95 25.55
CA GLN A 166 -3.19 11.40 25.44
C GLN A 166 -1.91 12.04 24.89
N VAL A 167 -2.03 12.79 23.81
CA VAL A 167 -0.93 13.62 23.27
C VAL A 167 -1.35 15.09 23.29
N HIS A 168 -0.34 15.96 23.30
CA HIS A 168 -0.38 17.41 23.50
C HIS A 168 -1.24 18.12 22.45
N VAL A 169 -1.34 19.46 22.53
CA VAL A 169 -2.13 20.27 21.59
C VAL A 169 -1.56 20.13 20.17
N ILE A 170 -2.06 19.14 19.43
CA ILE A 170 -1.89 18.99 17.99
C ILE A 170 -3.15 19.55 17.36
N GLN A 171 -2.98 20.49 16.44
CA GLN A 171 -4.04 21.01 15.60
C GLN A 171 -3.72 20.73 14.14
N VAL A 172 -4.73 20.85 13.29
CA VAL A 172 -4.53 20.91 11.85
C VAL A 172 -4.00 22.29 11.47
N GLU A 173 -2.86 22.30 10.79
CA GLU A 173 -2.23 23.49 10.23
C GLU A 173 -2.73 23.77 8.81
N PRO A 174 -2.63 25.03 8.33
CA PRO A 174 -3.07 25.40 6.99
C PRO A 174 -2.43 24.52 5.89
N GLY A 175 -3.28 23.93 5.05
CA GLY A 175 -2.86 23.13 3.89
C GLY A 175 -2.51 21.66 4.19
N GLU A 176 -2.57 21.23 5.45
CA GLU A 176 -2.41 19.81 5.79
C GLU A 176 -3.57 18.98 5.24
N LYS A 177 -3.26 17.77 4.75
CA LYS A 177 -4.27 16.85 4.20
C LYS A 177 -4.80 15.91 5.29
N PRO A 178 -6.06 15.46 5.19
CA PRO A 178 -6.58 14.38 6.04
C PRO A 178 -5.67 13.15 6.05
N ALA A 179 -5.16 12.76 4.87
CA ALA A 179 -4.25 11.62 4.73
C ALA A 179 -2.98 11.77 5.56
N ASP A 180 -2.39 12.97 5.64
CA ASP A 180 -1.16 13.21 6.42
C ASP A 180 -1.39 12.99 7.90
N LYS A 181 -2.48 13.56 8.44
CA LYS A 181 -2.84 13.38 9.86
C LYS A 181 -3.25 11.95 10.17
N ILE A 182 -4.07 11.31 9.35
CA ILE A 182 -4.45 9.92 9.58
C ILE A 182 -3.19 9.03 9.57
N THR A 183 -2.27 9.25 8.63
CA THR A 183 -1.01 8.50 8.55
C THR A 183 -0.11 8.75 9.77
N GLU A 184 0.01 10.00 10.22
CA GLU A 184 0.77 10.38 11.42
C GLU A 184 0.29 9.58 12.64
N TYR A 185 -1.03 9.48 12.84
CA TYR A 185 -1.62 8.72 13.94
C TYR A 185 -1.54 7.21 13.71
N ALA A 186 -1.78 6.72 12.49
CA ALA A 186 -1.70 5.29 12.16
C ALA A 186 -0.31 4.70 12.40
N ARG A 187 0.75 5.48 12.10
CA ARG A 187 2.15 5.10 12.35
C ARG A 187 2.44 4.76 13.81
N ARG A 188 1.76 5.40 14.77
CA ARG A 188 1.93 5.13 16.22
C ARG A 188 1.46 3.73 16.61
N LEU A 189 0.47 3.19 15.89
CA LEU A 189 0.00 1.81 16.03
C LEU A 189 0.65 0.85 15.03
N ASN A 190 1.59 1.36 14.22
CA ASN A 190 2.22 0.60 13.15
C ASN A 190 1.16 0.03 12.19
N LEU A 191 0.31 0.93 11.69
CA LEU A 191 -0.73 0.67 10.69
C LEU A 191 -0.46 1.50 9.43
N LEU A 192 -0.78 0.93 8.27
CA LEU A 192 -0.84 1.58 6.98
C LEU A 192 -2.24 2.07 6.68
N LEU A 193 -2.37 3.07 5.80
CA LEU A 193 -3.64 3.66 5.37
C LEU A 193 -3.90 3.36 3.89
N ASN A 194 -5.07 2.83 3.58
CA ASN A 194 -5.57 2.65 2.21
C ASN A 194 -7.12 2.70 2.21
N VAL A 195 -7.75 2.47 1.07
CA VAL A 195 -9.21 2.40 0.90
C VAL A 195 -9.60 1.06 0.28
N SER A 196 -10.74 0.51 0.72
CA SER A 196 -11.29 -0.73 0.19
C SER A 196 -12.25 -0.51 -0.99
N PRO A 197 -12.46 -1.52 -1.84
CA PRO A 197 -13.46 -1.45 -2.92
C PRO A 197 -14.91 -1.25 -2.44
N ASP A 198 -15.25 -1.55 -1.19
CA ASP A 198 -16.56 -1.23 -0.59
C ASP A 198 -16.63 0.18 0.00
N GLY A 199 -15.59 1.00 -0.18
CA GLY A 199 -15.56 2.41 0.17
C GLY A 199 -15.21 2.71 1.63
N LYS A 200 -14.52 1.79 2.32
CA LYS A 200 -14.07 2.02 3.71
C LYS A 200 -12.64 2.51 3.75
N VAL A 201 -12.37 3.35 4.74
CA VAL A 201 -11.00 3.66 5.15
C VAL A 201 -10.42 2.41 5.81
N CYS A 202 -9.23 2.00 5.40
CA CYS A 202 -8.54 0.82 5.93
C CYS A 202 -7.26 1.24 6.66
N LEU A 203 -7.19 0.92 7.95
CA LEU A 203 -5.99 1.06 8.78
C LEU A 203 -5.47 -0.32 9.13
N PHE A 204 -4.42 -0.81 8.48
CA PHE A 204 -4.12 -2.25 8.49
C PHE A 204 -2.63 -2.55 8.70
N ARG A 205 -2.34 -3.80 9.04
CA ARG A 205 -0.99 -4.37 8.92
C ARG A 205 -0.94 -5.28 7.70
N PRO A 206 0.17 -5.25 6.94
CA PRO A 206 0.37 -6.19 5.84
C PRO A 206 0.21 -7.64 6.25
N ASN A 207 -0.36 -8.43 5.34
CA ASN A 207 -0.50 -9.88 5.50
C ASN A 207 0.59 -10.62 4.74
N ASP A 208 1.77 -10.62 5.35
CA ASP A 208 2.99 -11.22 4.81
C ASP A 208 3.27 -12.63 5.38
N THR A 209 2.30 -13.22 6.10
CA THR A 209 2.44 -14.54 6.75
C THR A 209 1.47 -15.59 6.23
N GLN A 210 0.51 -15.22 5.39
CA GLN A 210 -0.41 -16.19 4.80
C GLN A 210 0.35 -17.21 3.91
N PRO A 211 -0.20 -18.43 3.75
CA PRO A 211 0.28 -19.35 2.72
C PRO A 211 0.27 -18.69 1.34
N PRO A 212 1.26 -18.98 0.47
CA PRO A 212 1.35 -18.39 -0.85
C PRO A 212 0.12 -18.75 -1.69
N LEU A 213 -0.51 -17.74 -2.29
CA LEU A 213 -1.63 -17.94 -3.23
C LEU A 213 -1.12 -18.26 -4.64
N TYR A 214 0.09 -17.81 -4.93
CA TYR A 214 0.70 -17.89 -6.24
C TYR A 214 2.09 -18.52 -6.16
N SER A 215 2.59 -18.93 -7.32
CA SER A 215 3.93 -19.45 -7.56
C SER A 215 4.53 -18.78 -8.79
N LEU A 216 5.75 -18.27 -8.66
CA LEU A 216 6.59 -17.77 -9.75
C LEU A 216 7.75 -18.74 -9.92
N ARG A 217 7.90 -19.29 -11.12
CA ARG A 217 8.93 -20.27 -11.46
C ARG A 217 9.71 -19.77 -12.67
N LEU A 218 11.03 -19.67 -12.52
CA LEU A 218 11.96 -19.28 -13.55
C LEU A 218 13.25 -20.10 -13.43
N HIS A 219 13.42 -21.05 -14.35
CA HIS A 219 14.64 -21.86 -14.47
C HIS A 219 15.10 -21.95 -15.91
N ASP A 220 16.42 -21.99 -16.13
CA ASP A 220 16.96 -22.19 -17.48
C ASP A 220 16.47 -23.50 -18.10
N GLY A 221 15.90 -23.41 -19.30
CA GLY A 221 15.39 -24.55 -20.06
C GLY A 221 14.17 -25.29 -19.48
N ASP A 222 13.49 -24.76 -18.46
CA ASP A 222 12.32 -25.40 -17.84
C ASP A 222 11.01 -25.03 -18.58
N GLU A 223 10.30 -26.05 -19.06
CA GLU A 223 9.02 -25.91 -19.76
C GLU A 223 7.87 -25.45 -18.83
N PHE A 224 8.04 -25.56 -17.51
CA PHE A 224 7.06 -25.14 -16.50
C PHE A 224 7.21 -23.69 -16.04
N ASN A 225 8.13 -22.94 -16.64
CA ASN A 225 8.27 -21.52 -16.36
C ASN A 225 6.98 -20.76 -16.65
N ASN A 226 6.63 -19.85 -15.74
CA ASN A 226 5.44 -19.02 -15.85
C ASN A 226 5.73 -17.51 -15.78
N VAL A 227 7.02 -17.16 -15.69
CA VAL A 227 7.54 -15.80 -15.71
C VAL A 227 7.95 -15.44 -17.14
N LEU A 228 7.57 -14.26 -17.60
CA LEU A 228 7.96 -13.70 -18.91
C LEU A 228 9.33 -13.01 -18.82
N ASP A 229 9.49 -12.18 -17.81
CA ASP A 229 10.72 -11.50 -17.45
C ASP A 229 10.70 -11.11 -15.97
N ALA A 230 11.90 -10.91 -15.42
CA ALA A 230 12.09 -10.54 -14.04
C ALA A 230 13.22 -9.50 -13.89
N ASP A 231 13.09 -8.65 -12.88
CA ASP A 231 14.06 -7.63 -12.51
C ASP A 231 14.24 -7.61 -10.99
N LEU A 232 15.48 -7.48 -10.52
CA LEU A 232 15.81 -7.34 -9.10
C LEU A 232 16.66 -6.08 -8.90
N VAL A 233 16.16 -5.17 -8.07
CA VAL A 233 16.88 -3.97 -7.66
C VAL A 233 17.27 -4.06 -6.20
N GLU A 234 18.56 -3.83 -5.96
CA GLU A 234 19.15 -3.75 -4.63
C GLU A 234 19.86 -2.40 -4.46
N ASP A 235 19.49 -1.66 -3.42
CA ASP A 235 19.87 -0.26 -3.25
C ASP A 235 20.40 0.04 -1.84
N ALA A 236 21.69 0.34 -1.76
CA ALA A 236 22.35 0.67 -0.49
C ALA A 236 21.93 2.03 0.10
N ARG A 237 21.27 2.92 -0.67
CA ARG A 237 20.90 4.28 -0.23
C ARG A 237 19.94 4.29 0.96
N SER A 238 19.12 3.25 1.10
CA SER A 238 18.17 3.09 2.21
C SER A 238 18.56 1.98 3.18
N LEU A 239 19.68 1.27 2.96
CA LEU A 239 20.15 0.20 3.82
C LEU A 239 21.12 0.75 4.88
N TRP A 240 20.71 0.76 6.14
CA TRP A 240 21.48 1.41 7.22
C TRP A 240 22.19 0.36 8.09
N THR A 241 23.46 0.62 8.42
CA THR A 241 24.17 -0.16 9.46
C THR A 241 23.86 0.34 10.86
N GLU A 242 23.39 1.58 10.98
CA GLU A 242 22.98 2.18 12.24
C GLU A 242 21.86 3.19 12.02
N VAL A 243 20.76 3.04 12.77
CA VAL A 243 19.65 4.00 12.81
C VAL A 243 19.51 4.54 14.23
N THR A 244 19.55 5.86 14.38
CA THR A 244 19.33 6.54 15.66
C THR A 244 18.18 7.53 15.51
N VAL A 245 17.20 7.44 16.41
CA VAL A 245 16.09 8.39 16.50
C VAL A 245 16.16 9.12 17.82
N VAL A 246 16.03 10.43 17.78
CA VAL A 246 16.03 11.29 18.96
C VAL A 246 14.67 11.97 19.10
N GLY A 247 14.03 11.73 20.24
CA GLY A 247 12.79 12.36 20.65
C GLY A 247 13.01 13.56 21.56
N GLU A 248 11.99 14.41 21.60
CA GLU A 248 11.99 15.64 22.37
C GLU A 248 11.45 15.46 23.78
N GLN A 249 11.88 16.33 24.68
CA GLN A 249 11.29 16.44 26.02
C GLN A 249 10.11 17.41 25.97
N LEU A 250 9.04 17.09 26.71
CA LEU A 250 7.86 17.94 26.82
C LEU A 250 8.05 19.09 27.81
N PRO A 251 7.36 20.24 27.62
CA PRO A 251 7.34 21.33 28.58
C PRO A 251 6.96 20.86 30.00
N GLY A 252 7.72 21.26 31.01
CA GLY A 252 7.48 20.93 32.41
C GLY A 252 8.25 19.72 32.95
N GLN A 253 9.00 19.01 32.11
CA GLN A 253 10.04 18.09 32.59
C GLN A 253 11.38 18.84 32.70
N PHE A 254 12.06 18.70 33.83
CA PHE A 254 13.26 19.48 34.15
C PHE A 254 14.54 18.81 33.64
N TYR A 255 15.58 19.63 33.46
CA TYR A 255 16.94 19.17 33.19
C TYR A 255 17.48 18.41 34.40
N ASN A 256 17.80 17.13 34.21
CA ASN A 256 18.53 16.37 35.22
C ASN A 256 20.01 16.79 35.29
N ASP A 257 20.54 17.37 34.20
CA ASP A 257 21.89 17.90 34.10
C ASP A 257 21.88 19.17 33.23
N THR A 258 22.15 20.32 33.86
CA THR A 258 22.16 21.65 33.23
C THR A 258 23.39 21.90 32.35
N LEU A 259 24.42 21.05 32.44
CA LEU A 259 25.63 21.13 31.60
C LEU A 259 25.51 20.30 30.32
N ASN A 260 24.54 19.39 30.25
CA ASN A 260 24.27 18.57 29.07
C ASN A 260 22.96 18.98 28.39
N PRO A 261 23.01 19.66 27.22
CA PRO A 261 21.80 20.12 26.51
C PRO A 261 20.92 18.98 25.98
N ASN A 262 21.43 17.74 26.00
CA ASN A 262 20.72 16.55 25.55
C ASN A 262 20.30 15.62 26.70
N SER A 263 20.50 16.02 27.97
CA SER A 263 20.26 15.17 29.14
C SER A 263 18.84 14.62 29.27
N THR A 264 17.89 15.26 28.57
CA THR A 264 16.48 14.94 28.64
C THR A 264 15.90 14.36 27.36
N LYS A 265 16.69 14.31 26.29
CA LYS A 265 16.29 13.73 25.01
C LYS A 265 16.03 12.24 25.17
N LYS A 266 15.04 11.73 24.44
CA LYS A 266 14.78 10.30 24.33
C LYS A 266 15.54 9.76 23.14
N ARG A 267 16.18 8.60 23.24
CA ARG A 267 16.97 8.05 22.13
C ARG A 267 16.62 6.58 21.91
N GLY A 268 16.39 6.23 20.65
CA GLY A 268 16.31 4.87 20.14
C GLY A 268 17.46 4.59 19.19
N ARG A 269 17.95 3.35 19.17
CA ARG A 269 19.09 2.95 18.35
C ARG A 269 18.94 1.50 17.87
N VAL A 270 19.19 1.30 16.59
CA VAL A 270 19.30 -0.03 15.96
C VAL A 270 20.66 -0.12 15.27
N VAL A 271 21.37 -1.23 15.48
CA VAL A 271 22.69 -1.49 14.87
C VAL A 271 22.66 -2.82 14.13
N HIS A 272 23.15 -2.81 12.90
CA HIS A 272 23.40 -3.98 12.07
C HIS A 272 24.70 -3.80 11.27
N GLU A 273 25.83 -4.16 11.90
CA GLU A 273 27.16 -3.98 11.32
C GLU A 273 27.38 -4.80 10.03
N GLY A 274 26.67 -5.93 9.90
CA GLY A 274 26.71 -6.80 8.72
C GLY A 274 25.76 -6.40 7.58
N ALA A 275 25.01 -5.29 7.70
CA ALA A 275 24.09 -4.87 6.65
C ALA A 275 24.82 -4.38 5.38
N LEU A 276 26.00 -3.77 5.54
CA LEU A 276 26.86 -3.28 4.46
C LEU A 276 28.33 -3.46 4.86
N PRO A 277 29.27 -3.56 3.90
CA PRO A 277 30.71 -3.70 4.19
C PRO A 277 31.35 -2.39 4.71
N PHE A 278 30.55 -1.33 4.89
CA PHE A 278 30.96 -0.04 5.41
C PHE A 278 29.88 0.54 6.30
N MET A 279 30.25 1.48 7.17
CA MET A 279 29.32 2.18 8.05
C MET A 279 28.43 3.14 7.27
N HIS A 280 27.11 2.98 7.38
CA HIS A 280 26.09 3.83 6.77
C HIS A 280 25.03 4.20 7.82
N ARG A 281 25.14 5.43 8.36
CA ARG A 281 24.33 5.89 9.50
C ARG A 281 23.14 6.73 9.06
N ARG A 282 22.01 6.54 9.73
CA ARG A 282 20.85 7.42 9.68
C ARG A 282 20.52 7.95 11.07
N THR A 283 20.45 9.27 11.19
CA THR A 283 19.99 9.97 12.39
C THR A 283 18.74 10.77 12.06
N ALA A 284 17.70 10.66 12.89
CA ALA A 284 16.48 11.45 12.73
C ALA A 284 16.04 12.05 14.08
N ALA A 285 15.40 13.22 14.02
CA ALA A 285 14.70 13.84 15.14
C ALA A 285 13.19 13.70 14.91
N ASP A 286 12.45 13.35 15.96
CA ASP A 286 10.99 13.17 15.89
C ASP A 286 10.36 13.63 17.22
N GLY A 287 9.71 14.80 17.19
CA GLY A 287 9.12 15.44 18.36
C GLY A 287 7.99 14.63 19.02
N GLU A 288 7.40 13.69 18.29
CA GLU A 288 6.35 12.79 18.81
C GLU A 288 6.93 11.63 19.64
N MET A 289 8.26 11.46 19.66
CA MET A 289 8.94 10.41 20.43
C MET A 289 9.23 10.85 21.88
N TYR A 290 8.22 11.41 22.55
CA TYR A 290 8.36 12.06 23.86
C TYR A 290 8.38 11.09 25.06
N GLU A 291 7.90 9.86 24.87
CA GLU A 291 7.87 8.81 25.90
C GLU A 291 9.04 7.82 25.72
N ASN A 292 9.49 7.22 26.83
CA ASN A 292 10.53 6.20 26.80
C ASN A 292 10.09 5.02 25.89
N GLY A 293 11.00 4.56 25.04
CA GLY A 293 10.74 3.45 24.11
C GLY A 293 10.07 3.83 22.78
N LEU A 294 9.43 5.00 22.66
CA LEU A 294 8.88 5.44 21.36
C LEU A 294 9.99 5.68 20.33
N ALA A 295 11.07 6.38 20.74
CA ALA A 295 12.23 6.60 19.87
C ALA A 295 12.86 5.27 19.41
N GLN A 296 12.85 4.23 20.24
CA GLN A 296 13.34 2.89 19.88
C GLN A 296 12.46 2.25 18.80
N LYS A 297 11.13 2.25 18.99
CA LYS A 297 10.18 1.73 17.99
C LYS A 297 10.31 2.44 16.65
N GLN A 298 10.52 3.76 16.68
CA GLN A 298 10.69 4.56 15.47
C GLN A 298 12.03 4.27 14.78
N ALA A 299 13.10 4.00 15.54
CA ALA A 299 14.38 3.55 14.97
C ALA A 299 14.24 2.18 14.30
N GLU A 300 13.52 1.24 14.93
CA GLU A 300 13.21 -0.08 14.35
C GLU A 300 12.36 0.03 13.09
N TRP A 301 11.32 0.87 13.09
CA TRP A 301 10.52 1.15 11.91
C TRP A 301 11.37 1.73 10.77
N MET A 302 12.17 2.77 11.03
CA MET A 302 13.03 3.38 10.01
C MET A 302 14.05 2.39 9.44
N TYR A 303 14.60 1.52 10.29
CA TYR A 303 15.52 0.47 9.88
C TYR A 303 14.83 -0.57 8.98
N LYS A 304 13.69 -1.13 9.40
CA LYS A 304 12.93 -2.11 8.61
C LYS A 304 12.42 -1.51 7.30
N ARG A 305 11.93 -0.27 7.34
CA ARG A 305 11.52 0.46 6.15
C ARG A 305 12.68 0.66 5.18
N GLY A 306 13.88 0.94 5.70
CA GLY A 306 15.09 1.03 4.91
C GLY A 306 15.39 -0.25 4.12
N ILE A 307 15.31 -1.41 4.78
CA ILE A 307 15.48 -2.73 4.14
C ILE A 307 14.37 -2.96 3.10
N PHE A 308 13.13 -2.60 3.44
CA PHE A 308 11.99 -2.74 2.54
C PHE A 308 12.23 -1.98 1.25
N ASP A 309 12.65 -0.70 1.34
CA ASP A 309 12.90 0.16 0.19
C ASP A 309 14.14 -0.28 -0.60
N ALA A 310 15.15 -0.84 0.08
CA ALA A 310 16.43 -1.27 -0.50
C ALA A 310 16.33 -2.50 -1.40
N TRP A 311 15.25 -3.26 -1.35
CA TRP A 311 15.12 -4.52 -2.08
C TRP A 311 13.74 -4.61 -2.74
N VAL A 312 13.71 -4.80 -4.06
CA VAL A 312 12.49 -5.03 -4.84
C VAL A 312 12.78 -5.98 -5.97
N ALA A 313 11.97 -7.02 -6.11
CA ALA A 313 11.92 -7.80 -7.34
C ALA A 313 10.58 -7.58 -8.04
N THR A 314 10.62 -7.57 -9.36
CA THR A 314 9.47 -7.37 -10.23
C THR A 314 9.40 -8.52 -11.22
N TYR A 315 8.22 -9.13 -11.35
CA TYR A 315 7.98 -10.25 -12.25
C TYR A 315 6.83 -9.91 -13.19
N ASN A 316 7.03 -10.10 -14.48
CA ASN A 316 5.96 -10.01 -15.47
C ASN A 316 5.45 -11.42 -15.79
N VAL A 317 4.13 -11.60 -15.72
CA VAL A 317 3.46 -12.87 -15.98
C VAL A 317 2.29 -12.68 -16.93
N ASN A 318 1.88 -13.77 -17.58
CA ASN A 318 0.64 -13.79 -18.35
C ASN A 318 -0.57 -13.81 -17.41
N GLU A 319 -1.69 -13.31 -17.92
CA GLU A 319 -3.01 -13.32 -17.27
C GLU A 319 -3.08 -12.50 -15.97
N HIS A 320 -4.29 -12.30 -15.47
CA HIS A 320 -4.58 -11.54 -14.25
C HIS A 320 -4.88 -12.41 -13.03
N HIS A 321 -4.70 -13.72 -13.15
CA HIS A 321 -5.00 -14.68 -12.11
C HIS A 321 -4.06 -15.88 -12.12
N GLN A 322 -4.01 -16.59 -11.00
CA GLN A 322 -3.35 -17.89 -10.88
C GLN A 322 -4.02 -18.70 -9.77
N ASN A 323 -4.10 -20.03 -9.92
CA ASN A 323 -4.64 -20.94 -8.90
C ASN A 323 -6.05 -20.59 -8.41
N GLY A 324 -6.89 -20.03 -9.29
CA GLY A 324 -8.25 -19.60 -8.96
C GLY A 324 -8.36 -18.30 -8.18
N TYR A 325 -7.25 -17.57 -8.01
CA TYR A 325 -7.18 -16.26 -7.36
C TYR A 325 -6.72 -15.20 -8.35
N TRP A 326 -7.32 -14.00 -8.27
CA TRP A 326 -6.75 -12.84 -8.95
C TRP A 326 -5.39 -12.49 -8.38
N TRP A 327 -4.44 -12.04 -9.21
CA TRP A 327 -3.26 -11.36 -8.71
C TRP A 327 -3.68 -10.11 -7.93
N GLU A 328 -3.12 -9.94 -6.73
CA GLU A 328 -3.53 -8.89 -5.81
C GLU A 328 -2.43 -8.50 -4.82
N SER A 329 -2.38 -7.22 -4.45
CA SER A 329 -1.48 -6.74 -3.39
C SER A 329 -1.88 -7.27 -2.02
N ASP A 330 -0.99 -7.14 -1.04
CA ASP A 330 -1.22 -7.57 0.35
C ASP A 330 -1.39 -9.09 0.50
N THR A 331 -0.70 -9.85 -0.34
CA THR A 331 -0.71 -11.32 -0.34
C THR A 331 0.71 -11.86 -0.37
N THR A 332 0.87 -13.18 -0.46
CA THR A 332 2.18 -13.84 -0.55
C THR A 332 2.27 -14.73 -1.78
N VAL A 333 3.50 -14.90 -2.26
CA VAL A 333 3.85 -15.67 -3.45
C VAL A 333 5.07 -16.54 -3.17
N SER A 334 5.06 -17.79 -3.65
CA SER A 334 6.24 -18.65 -3.67
C SER A 334 7.08 -18.31 -4.89
N ILE A 335 8.38 -18.14 -4.73
CA ILE A 335 9.32 -17.88 -5.82
C ILE A 335 10.35 -19.00 -5.83
N ASP A 336 10.60 -19.54 -7.00
CA ASP A 336 11.68 -20.47 -7.34
C ASP A 336 12.33 -19.95 -8.63
N ASP A 337 13.37 -19.15 -8.47
CA ASP A 337 14.04 -18.40 -9.54
C ASP A 337 15.55 -18.57 -9.39
N ASP A 338 16.17 -19.34 -10.28
CA ASP A 338 17.60 -19.60 -10.24
C ASP A 338 18.44 -18.48 -10.87
N GLU A 339 17.88 -17.71 -11.80
CA GLU A 339 18.55 -16.60 -12.47
C GLU A 339 18.78 -15.42 -11.53
N LEU A 340 17.78 -15.07 -10.72
CA LEU A 340 17.90 -14.04 -9.67
C LEU A 340 18.32 -14.60 -8.31
N GLY A 341 18.40 -15.93 -8.17
CA GLY A 341 18.80 -16.60 -6.92
C GLY A 341 17.78 -16.45 -5.79
N LEU A 342 16.49 -16.38 -6.14
CA LEU A 342 15.39 -16.15 -5.21
C LEU A 342 14.61 -17.45 -4.97
N LEU A 343 14.58 -17.89 -3.71
CA LEU A 343 13.87 -19.09 -3.29
C LEU A 343 13.10 -18.83 -2.00
N GLY A 344 11.79 -19.11 -2.01
CA GLY A 344 10.96 -19.07 -0.80
C GLY A 344 9.68 -18.24 -0.95
N ILE A 345 9.14 -17.77 0.17
CA ILE A 345 7.88 -17.03 0.21
C ILE A 345 8.17 -15.53 0.35
N PHE A 346 7.59 -14.76 -0.55
CA PHE A 346 7.74 -13.31 -0.63
C PHE A 346 6.39 -12.61 -0.48
N TYR A 347 6.46 -11.33 -0.12
CA TYR A 347 5.29 -10.48 0.05
C TYR A 347 4.98 -9.72 -1.23
N VAL A 348 3.74 -9.79 -1.72
CA VAL A 348 3.27 -9.03 -2.89
C VAL A 348 2.88 -7.63 -2.44
N GLN A 349 3.77 -6.65 -2.66
CA GLN A 349 3.49 -5.25 -2.33
C GLN A 349 2.48 -4.66 -3.31
N ALA A 350 2.69 -4.88 -4.61
CA ALA A 350 1.89 -4.26 -5.63
C ALA A 350 1.68 -5.19 -6.82
N VAL A 351 0.56 -5.00 -7.51
CA VAL A 351 0.28 -5.62 -8.80
C VAL A 351 -0.20 -4.55 -9.78
N HIS A 352 0.16 -4.73 -11.04
CA HIS A 352 -0.32 -3.93 -12.15
C HIS A 352 -0.82 -4.85 -13.25
N CYS A 353 -2.12 -4.84 -13.50
CA CYS A 353 -2.78 -5.66 -14.51
C CYS A 353 -3.10 -4.79 -15.73
N SER A 354 -2.61 -5.16 -16.90
CA SER A 354 -2.89 -4.47 -18.15
C SER A 354 -3.54 -5.41 -19.17
N GLY A 355 -4.60 -4.93 -19.82
CA GLY A 355 -5.31 -5.70 -20.84
C GLY A 355 -5.78 -4.81 -21.97
N SER A 356 -5.71 -5.31 -23.20
CA SER A 356 -6.20 -4.60 -24.38
C SER A 356 -6.75 -5.54 -25.44
N LYS A 357 -7.54 -5.01 -26.38
CA LYS A 357 -8.01 -5.80 -27.54
C LYS A 357 -6.88 -6.21 -28.50
N GLN A 358 -5.70 -5.61 -28.38
CA GLN A 358 -4.58 -5.77 -29.31
C GLN A 358 -3.39 -6.53 -28.71
N SER A 359 -3.37 -6.72 -27.39
CA SER A 359 -2.30 -7.37 -26.65
C SER A 359 -2.85 -8.48 -25.77
N ALA A 360 -1.99 -9.43 -25.40
CA ALA A 360 -2.30 -10.37 -24.33
C ALA A 360 -2.46 -9.64 -22.98
N ASP A 361 -3.21 -10.26 -22.08
CA ASP A 361 -3.34 -9.80 -20.70
C ASP A 361 -2.03 -10.11 -19.95
N THR A 362 -1.44 -9.10 -19.33
CA THR A 362 -0.20 -9.23 -18.57
C THR A 362 -0.31 -8.61 -17.20
N THR A 363 0.39 -9.19 -16.23
CA THR A 363 0.46 -8.68 -14.87
C THR A 363 1.90 -8.49 -14.45
N THR A 364 2.23 -7.29 -13.98
CA THR A 364 3.47 -6.99 -13.27
C THR A 364 3.23 -7.19 -11.78
N VAL A 365 4.03 -8.05 -11.14
CA VAL A 365 3.95 -8.36 -9.71
C VAL A 365 5.21 -7.82 -9.04
N THR A 366 5.05 -6.84 -8.15
CA THR A 366 6.13 -6.26 -7.36
C THR A 366 6.18 -6.94 -5.99
N VAL A 367 7.29 -7.62 -5.72
CA VAL A 367 7.49 -8.39 -4.49
C VAL A 367 8.55 -7.77 -3.59
N ARG A 368 8.40 -7.99 -2.29
CA ARG A 368 9.26 -7.49 -1.23
C ARG A 368 9.56 -8.60 -0.23
N LYS A 369 10.62 -8.42 0.57
CA LYS A 369 10.91 -9.29 1.71
C LYS A 369 9.76 -9.18 2.75
N PRO A 370 9.26 -10.31 3.28
CA PRO A 370 8.19 -10.30 4.28
C PRO A 370 8.71 -9.76 5.63
N GLY A 371 7.80 -9.32 6.51
CA GLY A 371 8.06 -8.93 7.89
C GLY A 371 8.60 -7.50 8.09
N LEU A 372 8.70 -6.71 7.02
CA LEU A 372 9.38 -5.40 7.05
C LEU A 372 8.43 -4.20 7.20
N LEU A 373 7.15 -4.36 6.89
CA LEU A 373 6.14 -3.32 7.07
C LEU A 373 5.41 -3.47 8.41
N SER A 374 6.14 -3.91 9.44
CA SER A 374 5.68 -3.85 10.82
C SER A 374 6.82 -3.56 11.81
N ALA A 375 6.65 -2.54 12.66
CA ALA A 375 7.36 -2.44 13.93
C ALA A 375 6.90 -3.61 14.83
N SER A 376 7.80 -4.57 15.08
CA SER A 376 7.51 -5.76 15.89
C SER A 376 8.50 -5.83 17.05
N PHE A 377 8.00 -6.08 18.26
CA PHE A 377 8.80 -6.63 19.35
C PHE A 377 8.95 -8.13 19.11
N GLY A 378 10.16 -8.59 18.78
CA GLY A 378 10.44 -10.03 18.67
C GLY A 378 11.61 -10.34 17.75
N GLU A 379 12.13 -11.57 17.88
CA GLU A 379 13.12 -12.11 16.95
C GLU A 379 12.56 -12.14 15.52
N TYR A 380 13.40 -11.72 14.60
CA TYR A 380 13.20 -11.87 13.16
C TYR A 380 13.00 -13.37 12.86
N PRO A 381 11.86 -13.82 12.30
CA PRO A 381 11.81 -15.16 11.77
C PRO A 381 12.86 -15.26 10.67
N ASN A 382 13.80 -16.19 10.81
CA ASN A 382 14.80 -16.42 9.78
C ASN A 382 14.07 -16.67 8.46
N PRO A 383 14.31 -15.84 7.44
CA PRO A 383 13.76 -16.09 6.13
C PRO A 383 14.37 -17.39 5.58
N PRO A 384 13.60 -18.22 4.87
CA PRO A 384 14.18 -19.31 4.10
C PRO A 384 15.24 -18.77 3.12
N LEU A 385 16.28 -19.57 2.88
CA LEU A 385 17.57 -19.23 2.28
C LEU A 385 17.50 -18.22 1.11
N PHE A 386 18.20 -17.09 1.25
CA PHE A 386 18.38 -16.09 0.17
C PHE A 386 19.77 -16.22 -0.47
N TYR A 387 19.83 -16.21 -1.81
CA TYR A 387 21.07 -15.96 -2.56
C TYR A 387 20.89 -14.83 -3.60
N ALA A 388 20.68 -13.62 -3.09
CA ALA A 388 21.20 -12.34 -3.60
C ALA A 388 21.15 -11.33 -2.43
N ASN A 389 22.29 -10.69 -2.13
CA ASN A 389 22.68 -10.04 -0.87
C ASN A 389 22.56 -10.90 0.40
N GLY A 390 23.65 -11.63 0.70
CA GLY A 390 23.86 -12.33 1.97
C GLY A 390 24.06 -11.35 3.13
N ILE A 391 22.95 -10.84 3.69
CA ILE A 391 22.95 -10.13 4.96
C ILE A 391 23.26 -11.15 6.06
N SER A 392 24.42 -11.03 6.72
CA SER A 392 24.81 -11.92 7.82
C SER A 392 24.64 -11.25 9.19
N GLY A 393 23.93 -11.91 10.11
CA GLY A 393 23.66 -11.41 11.46
C GLY A 393 22.23 -10.88 11.64
N GLY A 394 21.80 -10.78 12.90
CA GLY A 394 20.50 -10.21 13.27
C GLY A 394 20.63 -8.80 13.86
N PRO A 395 19.62 -7.93 13.70
CA PRO A 395 19.61 -6.62 14.36
C PRO A 395 19.59 -6.81 15.88
N LYS A 396 20.37 -5.99 16.60
CA LYS A 396 20.39 -6.00 18.06
C LYS A 396 19.90 -4.67 18.60
N GLY A 397 19.02 -4.72 19.60
CA GLY A 397 18.77 -3.57 20.47
C GLY A 397 20.04 -3.27 21.28
N ALA A 398 20.50 -2.04 21.27
CA ALA A 398 21.54 -1.62 22.20
C ALA A 398 20.89 -1.46 23.59
N ALA A 399 21.50 -2.05 24.61
CA ALA A 399 21.12 -1.86 26.02
C ALA A 399 21.22 -0.39 26.45
#